data_AF-A0AA95JEE9-F1
#
_entry.id   AF-A0AA95JEE9-F1
#
_cell.length_a   1.000
_cell.length_b   1.000
_cell.length_c   1.000
_cell.angle_alpha   90.00
_cell.angle_beta   90.00
_cell.angle_gamma   90.00
#
_symmetry.space_group_name_H-M   'P 1'
#
loop_
_entity.id
_entity.type
_entity.pdbx_description
1 polymer ?
#
loop_
_entity_poly.entity_id
_entity_poly.type
_entity_poly.pdbx_seq_one_letter_code
_entity_poly.pdbx_strand_id
1 'polypeptide(L)'
;MSLRLAALALAGLTLGACTATVGGLPIRNTPSDLAQCPDLSGAYQAQGEILSRRGAPTAEPDLNALLARPLAVRDLSQAPDVWGDGAPTTITLSQAAGGWRITADNGRGAAAEGRLPLLNGAPDPQPNEPPYAADLLSRTNGCARGRLWIATESVRTQYESYSANSHVGVLTPTPDALLLDLWSERRQIGLLPWTFVDRSLTRYRFARIAAPATLP
;
A
#
# COMPACT_ATOMS: atom_id res chain seq x y z
N MET A 1 -57.43 21.33 34.75
CA MET A 1 -56.58 20.40 35.53
C MET A 1 -55.49 19.88 34.61
N SER A 2 -54.26 20.17 35.00
CA SER A 2 -53.01 19.90 34.31
C SER A 2 -52.65 18.41 34.33
N LEU A 3 -52.09 17.88 33.23
CA LEU A 3 -51.02 16.88 33.30
C LEU A 3 -50.22 16.87 31.99
N ARG A 4 -48.95 17.27 32.13
CA ARG A 4 -47.86 17.18 31.15
C ARG A 4 -47.26 15.77 31.16
N LEU A 5 -46.36 15.54 30.19
CA LEU A 5 -45.37 14.45 30.04
C LEU A 5 -45.90 13.21 29.30
N ALA A 6 -45.20 12.59 28.35
CA ALA A 6 -43.76 12.53 28.17
C ALA A 6 -43.36 12.56 26.69
N ALA A 7 -42.27 13.29 26.44
CA ALA A 7 -41.46 13.17 25.24
C ALA A 7 -40.72 11.83 25.26
N LEU A 8 -40.85 11.05 24.20
CA LEU A 8 -39.92 9.97 23.88
C LEU A 8 -39.10 10.44 22.68
N ALA A 9 -38.02 11.12 23.00
CA ALA A 9 -36.94 11.39 22.07
C ALA A 9 -36.28 10.05 21.71
N LEU A 10 -36.51 9.57 20.50
CA LEU A 10 -35.65 8.57 19.88
C LEU A 10 -34.30 9.24 19.61
N ALA A 11 -33.39 9.14 20.58
CA ALA A 11 -31.98 9.36 20.35
C ALA A 11 -31.45 8.19 19.51
N GLY A 12 -31.43 8.37 18.19
CA GLY A 12 -30.70 7.52 17.27
C GLY A 12 -29.21 7.62 17.57
N LEU A 13 -28.69 6.69 18.39
CA LEU A 13 -27.27 6.45 18.55
C LEU A 13 -26.73 5.86 17.25
N THR A 14 -26.41 6.72 16.27
CA THR A 14 -25.47 6.34 15.22
C THR A 14 -24.10 6.28 15.88
N LEU A 15 -23.73 5.10 16.37
CA LEU A 15 -22.34 4.73 16.63
C LEU A 15 -21.60 4.85 15.29
N GLY A 16 -21.06 6.03 15.00
CA GLY A 16 -20.15 6.25 13.90
C GLY A 16 -18.91 5.42 14.19
N ALA A 17 -18.87 4.22 13.62
CA ALA A 17 -17.62 3.48 13.51
C ALA A 17 -16.67 4.39 12.73
N CYS A 18 -15.70 4.99 13.43
CA CYS A 18 -14.59 5.68 12.82
C CYS A 18 -13.83 4.65 11.97
N THR A 19 -14.27 4.48 10.74
CA THR A 19 -13.59 3.64 9.76
C THR A 19 -12.31 4.37 9.43
N ALA A 20 -11.19 3.81 9.88
CA ALA A 20 -9.88 4.35 9.53
C ALA A 20 -9.73 4.27 8.00
N THR A 21 -9.31 5.38 7.40
CA THR A 21 -9.13 5.49 5.95
C THR A 21 -7.68 5.79 5.59
N VAL A 22 -7.27 5.31 4.43
CA VAL A 22 -5.98 5.57 3.78
C VAL A 22 -6.27 5.99 2.35
N GLY A 23 -5.71 7.10 1.90
CA GLY A 23 -6.07 7.69 0.61
C GLY A 23 -7.58 7.84 0.41
N GLY A 24 -8.34 8.14 1.47
CA GLY A 24 -9.81 8.25 1.44
C GLY A 24 -10.59 6.95 1.23
N LEU A 25 -9.94 5.79 1.34
CA LEU A 25 -10.52 4.45 1.23
C LEU A 25 -10.43 3.70 2.57
N PRO A 26 -11.40 2.84 2.94
CA PRO A 26 -11.37 2.11 4.20
C PRO A 26 -10.30 1.01 4.24
N ILE A 27 -9.51 0.95 5.32
CA ILE A 27 -8.31 0.09 5.44
C ILE A 27 -8.60 -1.43 5.32
N ARG A 28 -9.83 -1.92 5.48
CA ARG A 28 -10.10 -3.38 5.50
C ARG A 28 -11.21 -3.86 4.58
N ASN A 29 -12.09 -2.98 4.12
CA ASN A 29 -13.32 -3.34 3.41
C ASN A 29 -13.53 -2.44 2.19
N THR A 30 -12.46 -2.12 1.45
CA THR A 30 -12.62 -1.31 0.25
C THR A 30 -13.26 -2.15 -0.85
N PRO A 31 -14.46 -1.80 -1.35
CA PRO A 31 -15.05 -2.50 -2.50
C PRO A 31 -14.21 -2.24 -3.75
N SER A 32 -14.16 -3.21 -4.65
CA SER A 32 -13.44 -3.08 -5.92
C SER A 32 -14.39 -3.06 -7.11
N ASP A 33 -14.07 -2.21 -8.09
CA ASP A 33 -14.73 -2.11 -9.38
C ASP A 33 -13.68 -1.79 -10.46
N LEU A 34 -13.51 -2.71 -11.42
CA LEU A 34 -12.53 -2.57 -12.51
C LEU A 34 -12.79 -1.34 -13.39
N ALA A 35 -14.04 -0.91 -13.53
CA ALA A 35 -14.36 0.29 -14.30
C ALA A 35 -13.79 1.58 -13.68
N GLN A 36 -13.40 1.52 -12.41
CA GLN A 36 -12.81 2.64 -11.66
C GLN A 36 -11.29 2.55 -11.57
N CYS A 37 -10.65 1.64 -12.32
CA CYS A 37 -9.21 1.52 -12.29
C CYS A 37 -8.52 2.75 -12.89
N PRO A 38 -7.58 3.37 -12.16
CA PRO A 38 -6.76 4.43 -12.73
C PRO A 38 -5.81 3.88 -13.79
N ASP A 39 -5.44 4.73 -14.75
CA ASP A 39 -4.21 4.53 -15.50
C ASP A 39 -3.02 4.98 -14.65
N LEU A 40 -2.16 4.03 -14.29
CA LEU A 40 -0.92 4.28 -13.54
C LEU A 40 0.29 4.44 -14.46
N SER A 41 0.12 4.29 -15.78
CA SER A 41 1.22 4.24 -16.74
C SER A 41 2.09 5.49 -16.69
N GLY A 42 3.40 5.29 -16.77
CA GLY A 42 4.38 6.37 -16.82
C GLY A 42 5.68 6.03 -16.12
N ALA A 43 6.67 6.89 -16.35
CA ALA A 43 7.92 6.91 -15.62
C ALA A 43 7.85 7.97 -14.52
N TYR A 44 8.38 7.62 -13.35
CA TYR A 44 8.37 8.46 -12.17
C TYR A 44 9.75 8.48 -11.53
N GLN A 45 10.14 9.64 -11.02
CA GLN A 45 11.36 9.78 -10.24
C GLN A 45 11.18 9.01 -8.94
N ALA A 46 12.07 8.06 -8.73
CA ALA A 46 12.08 7.20 -7.55
C ALA A 46 12.39 8.02 -6.29
N GLN A 47 13.34 8.96 -6.38
CA GLN A 47 13.65 9.91 -5.33
C GLN A 47 12.60 11.03 -5.27
N GLY A 48 11.47 10.68 -4.68
CA GLY A 48 10.31 11.53 -4.44
C GLY A 48 10.31 12.19 -3.05
N GLU A 49 9.14 12.69 -2.66
CA GLU A 49 8.94 13.50 -1.45
C GLU A 49 8.00 12.81 -0.46
N ILE A 50 8.36 12.80 0.82
CA ILE A 50 7.43 12.43 1.91
C ILE A 50 6.59 13.66 2.26
N LEU A 51 5.34 13.69 1.79
CA LEU A 51 4.44 14.83 2.03
C LEU A 51 3.89 14.85 3.45
N SER A 52 3.72 13.68 4.08
CA SER A 52 3.29 13.59 5.48
C SER A 52 3.62 12.23 6.09
N ARG A 53 3.89 12.22 7.40
CA ARG A 53 4.06 11.01 8.21
C ARG A 53 3.36 11.17 9.56
N ARG A 54 2.64 10.14 10.00
CA ARG A 54 2.07 10.02 11.36
C ARG A 54 2.41 8.65 11.93
N GLY A 55 2.63 8.57 13.24
CA GLY A 55 3.04 7.34 13.95
C GLY A 55 4.49 7.40 14.44
N ALA A 56 4.97 6.32 15.05
CA ALA A 56 6.35 6.24 15.50
C ALA A 56 7.31 6.36 14.30
N PRO A 57 8.42 7.11 14.43
CA PRO A 57 9.40 7.22 13.36
C PRO A 57 10.08 5.86 13.16
N THR A 58 9.80 5.20 12.05
CA THR A 58 10.72 4.21 11.50
C THR A 58 11.94 4.95 10.92
N ALA A 59 13.06 4.24 10.75
CA ALA A 59 14.19 4.72 9.95
C ALA A 59 13.68 5.32 8.62
N GLU A 60 14.47 6.23 8.04
CA GLU A 60 14.11 6.87 6.78
C GLU A 60 13.77 5.79 5.75
N PRO A 61 12.51 5.73 5.28
CA PRO A 61 12.01 4.55 4.60
C PRO A 61 12.66 4.51 3.23
N ASP A 62 13.39 3.44 2.96
CA ASP A 62 13.86 3.17 1.62
C ASP A 62 12.65 2.84 0.72
N LEU A 63 12.84 2.99 -0.58
CA LEU A 63 11.79 2.72 -1.57
C LEU A 63 11.36 1.25 -1.61
N ASN A 64 12.22 0.33 -1.18
CA ASN A 64 11.87 -1.08 -1.06
C ASN A 64 10.82 -1.27 0.07
N ALA A 65 10.98 -0.56 1.18
CA ALA A 65 10.10 -0.53 2.34
C ALA A 65 8.82 0.29 2.13
N LEU A 66 8.76 1.17 1.12
CA LEU A 66 7.55 1.92 0.75
C LEU A 66 6.74 1.24 -0.35
N LEU A 67 7.41 0.74 -1.39
CA LEU A 67 6.75 0.27 -2.61
C LEU A 67 6.78 -1.25 -2.69
N ALA A 68 7.97 -1.85 -2.67
CA ALA A 68 8.11 -3.25 -3.07
C ALA A 68 7.59 -4.22 -2.00
N ARG A 69 7.96 -4.04 -0.74
CA ARG A 69 7.50 -4.92 0.36
C ARG A 69 6.02 -4.70 0.72
N PRO A 70 5.53 -3.47 0.93
CA PRO A 70 4.14 -3.28 1.37
C PRO A 70 3.11 -3.67 0.31
N LEU A 71 3.45 -3.47 -0.97
CA LEU A 71 2.58 -3.87 -2.08
C LEU A 71 2.82 -5.32 -2.53
N ALA A 72 3.74 -6.04 -1.85
CA ALA A 72 4.18 -7.38 -2.21
C ALA A 72 4.53 -7.49 -3.71
N VAL A 73 5.33 -6.54 -4.22
CA VAL A 73 5.89 -6.57 -5.58
C VAL A 73 7.24 -7.29 -5.50
N ARG A 74 7.17 -8.60 -5.62
CA ARG A 74 8.21 -9.50 -5.13
C ARG A 74 9.54 -9.44 -5.86
N ASP A 75 9.52 -9.64 -7.17
CA ASP A 75 10.74 -9.68 -8.00
C ASP A 75 11.50 -8.35 -7.91
N LEU A 76 10.76 -7.27 -7.68
CA LEU A 76 11.31 -5.98 -7.35
C LEU A 76 11.92 -5.97 -5.93
N SER A 77 11.23 -6.45 -4.88
CA SER A 77 11.74 -6.43 -3.49
C SER A 77 13.03 -7.23 -3.26
N GLN A 78 13.30 -8.24 -4.09
CA GLN A 78 14.44 -9.16 -3.97
C GLN A 78 15.58 -8.86 -4.96
N ALA A 79 15.59 -7.71 -5.61
CA ALA A 79 16.62 -7.34 -6.58
C ALA A 79 17.78 -6.56 -5.92
N PRO A 80 18.81 -7.23 -5.36
CA PRO A 80 19.87 -6.54 -4.63
C PRO A 80 20.60 -5.52 -5.50
N ASP A 81 20.74 -5.75 -6.79
CA ASP A 81 21.48 -4.86 -7.71
C ASP A 81 20.79 -3.50 -7.90
N VAL A 82 19.47 -3.43 -7.69
CA VAL A 82 18.69 -2.19 -7.77
C VAL A 82 18.63 -1.46 -6.43
N TRP A 83 18.75 -2.19 -5.31
CA TRP A 83 18.65 -1.63 -3.95
C TRP A 83 19.98 -1.47 -3.21
N GLY A 84 21.07 -2.06 -3.71
CA GLY A 84 22.31 -2.28 -2.97
C GLY A 84 23.02 -1.00 -2.52
N ASP A 85 23.44 -0.16 -3.47
CA ASP A 85 24.26 1.03 -3.17
C ASP A 85 23.45 2.33 -3.08
N GLY A 86 22.12 2.26 -3.12
CA GLY A 86 21.25 3.43 -3.12
C GLY A 86 19.86 3.15 -3.69
N ALA A 87 18.96 4.12 -3.54
CA ALA A 87 17.63 4.04 -4.13
C ALA A 87 17.72 3.98 -5.67
N PRO A 88 16.77 3.29 -6.34
CA PRO A 88 16.61 3.41 -7.78
C PRO A 88 16.44 4.88 -8.17
N THR A 89 16.73 5.20 -9.42
CA THR A 89 16.54 6.54 -9.99
C THR A 89 15.14 6.71 -10.54
N THR A 90 14.60 5.67 -11.18
CA THR A 90 13.31 5.70 -11.87
C THR A 90 12.46 4.49 -11.52
N ILE A 91 11.16 4.72 -11.32
CA ILE A 91 10.13 3.69 -11.27
C ILE A 91 9.22 3.89 -12.49
N THR A 92 9.06 2.85 -13.31
CA THR A 92 8.13 2.85 -14.44
C THR A 92 6.99 1.90 -14.16
N LEU A 93 5.75 2.36 -14.35
CA LEU A 93 4.57 1.52 -14.33
C LEU A 93 4.03 1.41 -15.75
N SER A 94 3.65 0.20 -16.15
CA SER A 94 3.02 -0.07 -17.43
C SER A 94 1.95 -1.14 -17.27
N GLN A 95 0.92 -1.08 -18.12
CA GLN A 95 -0.12 -2.07 -18.11
C GLN A 95 0.42 -3.42 -18.60
N ALA A 96 0.05 -4.50 -17.91
CA ALA A 96 0.36 -5.88 -18.30
C ALA A 96 -0.93 -6.71 -18.31
N ALA A 97 -0.88 -7.88 -18.96
CA ALA A 97 -2.01 -8.80 -18.94
C ALA A 97 -2.40 -9.14 -17.49
N GLY A 98 -3.62 -8.78 -17.09
CA GLY A 98 -4.14 -9.04 -15.76
C GLY A 98 -3.56 -8.17 -14.64
N GLY A 99 -2.89 -7.05 -14.93
CA GLY A 99 -2.41 -6.15 -13.87
C GLY A 99 -1.41 -5.10 -14.32
N TRP A 100 -0.45 -4.81 -13.45
CA TRP A 100 0.59 -3.81 -13.66
C TRP A 100 1.97 -4.45 -13.65
N ARG A 101 2.83 -3.99 -14.55
CA ARG A 101 4.27 -4.21 -14.52
C ARG A 101 4.93 -2.99 -13.91
N ILE A 102 5.81 -3.21 -12.95
CA ILE A 102 6.59 -2.18 -12.27
C ILE A 102 8.06 -2.47 -12.54
N THR A 103 8.77 -1.52 -13.10
CA THR A 103 10.20 -1.62 -13.36
C THR A 103 10.92 -0.55 -12.55
N ALA A 104 11.93 -0.93 -11.79
CA ALA A 104 12.83 0.00 -11.13
C ALA A 104 14.20 -0.04 -11.80
N ASP A 105 14.75 1.13 -12.10
CA ASP A 105 16.05 1.31 -12.73
C ASP A 105 16.93 2.15 -11.82
N ASN A 106 18.20 1.75 -11.63
CA ASN A 106 19.14 2.40 -10.72
C ASN A 106 20.03 3.47 -11.38
N GLY A 107 19.79 3.81 -12.65
CA GLY A 107 20.57 4.77 -13.42
C GLY A 107 21.98 4.32 -13.78
N ARG A 108 22.38 3.11 -13.36
CA ARG A 108 23.72 2.52 -13.51
C ARG A 108 23.70 1.23 -14.33
N GLY A 109 22.61 0.97 -15.05
CA GLY A 109 22.44 -0.19 -15.92
C GLY A 109 21.88 -1.44 -15.24
N ALA A 110 21.48 -1.37 -13.96
CA ALA A 110 20.70 -2.42 -13.33
C ALA A 110 19.22 -2.03 -13.25
N ALA A 111 18.37 -2.95 -13.68
CA ALA A 111 16.92 -2.81 -13.61
C ALA A 111 16.29 -4.10 -13.09
N ALA A 112 15.20 -3.95 -12.36
CA ALA A 112 14.39 -5.06 -11.87
C ALA A 112 12.93 -4.82 -12.23
N GLU A 113 12.26 -5.88 -12.64
CA GLU A 113 10.84 -5.89 -12.94
C GLU A 113 10.11 -6.67 -11.85
N GLY A 114 8.93 -6.19 -11.46
CA GLY A 114 7.97 -6.96 -10.70
C GLY A 114 6.55 -6.78 -11.24
N ARG A 115 5.69 -7.75 -10.96
CA ARG A 115 4.29 -7.72 -11.35
C ARG A 115 3.38 -7.51 -10.15
N LEU A 116 2.37 -6.70 -10.37
CA LEU A 116 1.27 -6.49 -9.45
C LEU A 116 -0.01 -6.98 -10.13
N PRO A 117 -0.49 -8.21 -9.82
CA PRO A 117 -1.71 -8.73 -10.40
C PRO A 117 -2.91 -7.90 -9.93
N LEU A 118 -3.94 -7.79 -10.75
CA LEU A 118 -5.19 -7.13 -10.39
C LEU A 118 -6.24 -8.17 -10.01
N LEU A 119 -6.56 -8.21 -8.72
CA LEU A 119 -7.40 -9.24 -8.10
C LEU A 119 -8.87 -8.80 -7.97
N ASN A 120 -9.18 -7.53 -8.25
CA ASN A 120 -10.53 -6.97 -8.18
C ASN A 120 -11.28 -7.27 -6.86
N GLY A 121 -10.60 -7.09 -5.73
CA GLY A 121 -11.13 -7.33 -4.39
C GLY A 121 -11.11 -8.80 -3.95
N ALA A 122 -10.76 -9.73 -4.85
CA ALA A 122 -10.57 -11.12 -4.48
C ALA A 122 -9.25 -11.32 -3.70
N PRO A 123 -9.18 -12.31 -2.80
CA PRO A 123 -7.91 -12.76 -2.25
C PRO A 123 -7.05 -13.36 -3.36
N ASP A 124 -5.75 -13.10 -3.27
CA ASP A 124 -4.75 -13.79 -4.06
C ASP A 124 -4.85 -15.30 -3.78
N PRO A 125 -5.04 -16.16 -4.80
CA PRO A 125 -5.10 -17.61 -4.59
C PRO A 125 -3.75 -18.20 -4.18
N GLN A 126 -2.66 -17.50 -4.46
CA GLN A 126 -1.29 -17.97 -4.30
C GLN A 126 -0.43 -16.93 -3.56
N PRO A 127 -0.85 -16.49 -2.35
CA PRO A 127 -0.14 -15.43 -1.63
C PRO A 127 1.25 -15.88 -1.16
N ASN A 128 1.45 -17.20 -1.03
CA ASN A 128 2.69 -17.83 -0.54
C ASN A 128 3.49 -18.55 -1.64
N GLU A 129 3.17 -18.37 -2.92
CA GLU A 129 3.94 -19.07 -3.95
C GLU A 129 5.34 -18.47 -4.10
N PRO A 130 6.39 -19.30 -4.18
CA PRO A 130 7.76 -18.80 -4.23
C PRO A 130 7.96 -17.77 -5.34
N PRO A 131 8.85 -16.79 -5.12
CA PRO A 131 9.45 -16.35 -3.85
C PRO A 131 8.62 -15.59 -2.81
N TYR A 132 7.27 -15.53 -2.84
CA TYR A 132 6.53 -14.90 -1.74
C TYR A 132 6.83 -15.73 -0.49
N ALA A 133 7.66 -15.18 0.40
CA ALA A 133 8.18 -15.89 1.56
C ALA A 133 7.03 -16.52 2.34
N ALA A 134 7.31 -17.63 3.06
CA ALA A 134 6.36 -18.39 3.87
C ALA A 134 5.53 -17.57 4.89
N ASP A 135 5.86 -16.29 5.04
CA ASP A 135 5.25 -15.35 5.97
C ASP A 135 4.08 -14.54 5.35
N LEU A 136 3.87 -14.47 4.02
CA LEU A 136 2.78 -13.65 3.43
C LEU A 136 1.42 -14.37 3.50
N LEU A 137 0.66 -14.10 4.55
CA LEU A 137 -0.63 -14.71 4.79
C LEU A 137 -1.68 -14.35 3.72
N SER A 138 -1.76 -13.08 3.33
CA SER A 138 -2.74 -12.63 2.35
C SER A 138 -2.30 -11.41 1.53
N ARG A 139 -2.84 -11.35 0.31
CA ARG A 139 -2.83 -10.16 -0.55
C ARG A 139 -4.21 -10.00 -1.17
N THR A 140 -4.72 -8.78 -1.15
CA THR A 140 -5.94 -8.38 -1.88
C THR A 140 -5.64 -7.02 -2.52
N ASN A 141 -6.23 -6.75 -3.67
CA ASN A 141 -6.17 -5.42 -4.26
C ASN A 141 -7.35 -5.19 -5.18
N GLY A 142 -7.59 -3.94 -5.50
CA GLY A 142 -8.72 -3.56 -6.33
C GLY A 142 -8.72 -2.08 -6.66
N CYS A 143 -9.72 -1.69 -7.44
CA CYS A 143 -9.88 -0.33 -7.90
C CYS A 143 -11.10 0.31 -7.27
N ALA A 144 -10.95 1.52 -6.76
CA ALA A 144 -12.05 2.27 -6.19
C ALA A 144 -11.80 3.77 -6.35
N ARG A 145 -12.79 4.49 -6.85
CA ARG A 145 -12.78 5.96 -6.97
C ARG A 145 -11.56 6.51 -7.73
N GLY A 146 -11.17 5.84 -8.82
CA GLY A 146 -10.00 6.24 -9.61
C GLY A 146 -8.65 5.98 -8.92
N ARG A 147 -8.60 5.02 -7.99
CA ARG A 147 -7.40 4.66 -7.22
C ARG A 147 -7.22 3.15 -7.21
N LEU A 148 -5.96 2.70 -7.18
CA LEU A 148 -5.62 1.30 -6.95
C LEU A 148 -5.27 1.13 -5.47
N TRP A 149 -6.02 0.31 -4.75
CA TRP A 149 -5.74 -0.04 -3.36
C TRP A 149 -5.21 -1.47 -3.27
N ILE A 150 -4.26 -1.70 -2.38
CA ILE A 150 -3.63 -3.00 -2.15
C ILE A 150 -3.54 -3.19 -0.64
N ALA A 151 -3.99 -4.33 -0.14
CA ALA A 151 -3.85 -4.73 1.25
C ALA A 151 -3.05 -6.03 1.35
N THR A 152 -2.11 -6.08 2.29
CA THR A 152 -1.26 -7.24 2.54
C THR A 152 -1.21 -7.54 4.03
N GLU A 153 -1.09 -8.81 4.37
CA GLU A 153 -0.85 -9.27 5.73
C GLU A 153 0.22 -10.35 5.73
N SER A 154 1.25 -10.17 6.55
CA SER A 154 2.28 -11.18 6.79
C SER A 154 2.38 -11.52 8.27
N VAL A 155 2.67 -12.78 8.56
CA VAL A 155 2.84 -13.28 9.93
C VAL A 155 4.13 -14.08 9.97
N ARG A 156 4.97 -13.76 10.96
CA ARG A 156 6.18 -14.51 11.26
C ARG A 156 6.09 -15.03 12.68
N THR A 157 6.24 -16.34 12.85
CA THR A 157 6.27 -17.01 14.15
C THR A 157 7.70 -17.26 14.60
N GLN A 158 8.01 -16.99 15.87
CA GLN A 158 9.28 -17.31 16.51
C GLN A 158 9.02 -17.86 17.91
N TYR A 159 9.28 -19.16 18.11
CA TYR A 159 8.94 -19.90 19.33
C TYR A 159 7.46 -19.70 19.73
N GLU A 160 7.20 -19.15 20.91
CA GLU A 160 5.86 -18.88 21.46
C GLU A 160 5.35 -17.46 21.16
N SER A 161 6.01 -16.75 20.24
CA SER A 161 5.64 -15.41 19.83
C SER A 161 5.40 -15.32 18.33
N TYR A 162 4.61 -14.34 17.91
CA TYR A 162 4.45 -14.00 16.52
C TYR A 162 4.42 -12.49 16.31
N SER A 163 4.89 -12.07 15.14
CA SER A 163 4.75 -10.72 14.62
C SER A 163 3.87 -10.74 13.39
N ALA A 164 2.79 -9.98 13.40
CA ALA A 164 1.95 -9.73 12.23
C ALA A 164 2.21 -8.32 11.69
N ASN A 165 2.40 -8.19 10.39
CA ASN A 165 2.52 -6.90 9.70
C ASN A 165 1.40 -6.79 8.68
N SER A 166 0.58 -5.75 8.78
CA SER A 166 -0.45 -5.43 7.81
C SER A 166 -0.09 -4.13 7.10
N HIS A 167 -0.24 -4.10 5.78
CA HIS A 167 -0.08 -2.87 4.99
C HIS A 167 -1.31 -2.62 4.15
N VAL A 168 -1.63 -1.34 3.96
CA VAL A 168 -2.61 -0.90 2.97
C VAL A 168 -2.04 0.27 2.22
N GLY A 169 -1.73 0.04 0.94
CA GLY A 169 -1.25 1.04 0.01
C GLY A 169 -2.37 1.51 -0.91
N VAL A 170 -2.44 2.82 -1.17
CA VAL A 170 -3.34 3.42 -2.15
C VAL A 170 -2.53 4.25 -3.13
N LEU A 171 -2.54 3.84 -4.38
CA LEU A 171 -1.92 4.52 -5.50
C LEU A 171 -2.93 5.43 -6.19
N THR A 172 -2.61 6.72 -6.25
CA THR A 172 -3.44 7.75 -6.89
C THR A 172 -2.60 8.48 -7.94
N PRO A 173 -2.90 8.33 -9.24
CA PRO A 173 -2.22 9.12 -10.26
C PRO A 173 -2.70 10.57 -10.23
N THR A 174 -1.80 11.48 -10.52
CA THR A 174 -2.09 12.88 -10.86
C THR A 174 -1.38 13.22 -12.19
N PRO A 175 -1.67 14.39 -12.79
CA PRO A 175 -0.97 14.82 -14.00
C PRO A 175 0.55 14.82 -13.82
N ASP A 176 1.03 15.28 -12.67
CA ASP A 176 2.46 15.54 -12.43
C ASP A 176 3.14 14.49 -11.53
N ALA A 177 2.40 13.51 -11.01
CA ALA A 177 2.92 12.58 -10.01
C ALA A 177 2.13 11.28 -9.88
N LEU A 178 2.72 10.33 -9.18
CA LEU A 178 2.03 9.21 -8.55
C LEU A 178 2.10 9.39 -7.03
N LEU A 179 0.96 9.40 -6.36
CA LEU A 179 0.87 9.45 -4.91
C LEU A 179 0.70 8.04 -4.35
N LEU A 180 1.46 7.74 -3.30
CA LEU A 180 1.32 6.52 -2.51
C LEU A 180 0.94 6.91 -1.07
N ASP A 181 -0.28 6.59 -0.69
CA ASP A 181 -0.71 6.60 0.71
C ASP A 181 -0.52 5.20 1.29
N LEU A 182 0.39 5.06 2.25
CA LEU A 182 0.72 3.79 2.88
C LEU A 182 0.34 3.83 4.36
N TRP A 183 -0.55 2.94 4.75
CA TRP A 183 -0.81 2.60 6.14
C TRP A 183 -0.10 1.29 6.50
N SER A 184 0.57 1.27 7.64
CA SER A 184 1.26 0.09 8.15
C SER A 184 0.86 -0.16 9.59
N GLU A 185 0.67 -1.43 9.95
CA GLU A 185 0.43 -1.87 11.32
C GLU A 185 1.31 -3.07 11.62
N ARG A 186 2.11 -2.98 12.68
CA ARG A 186 2.88 -4.10 13.22
C ARG A 186 2.29 -4.49 14.56
N ARG A 187 1.90 -5.74 14.69
CA ARG A 187 1.47 -6.35 15.96
C ARG A 187 2.51 -7.36 16.39
N GLN A 188 2.97 -7.27 17.63
CA GLN A 188 3.82 -8.27 18.24
C GLN A 188 3.08 -8.88 19.44
N ILE A 189 2.96 -10.19 19.43
CA ILE A 189 2.22 -10.97 20.41
C ILE A 189 3.16 -12.07 20.88
N GLY A 190 3.41 -12.13 22.18
CA GLY A 190 4.34 -13.09 22.78
C GLY A 190 4.06 -13.26 24.27
N LEU A 191 5.01 -13.86 24.98
CA LEU A 191 4.90 -14.23 26.40
C LEU A 191 4.71 -13.07 27.39
N LEU A 192 4.89 -11.82 26.96
CA LEU A 192 4.62 -10.65 27.79
C LEU A 192 3.11 -10.37 27.82
N PRO A 193 2.56 -9.88 28.94
CA PRO A 193 1.11 -9.70 29.11
C PRO A 193 0.51 -8.55 28.27
N TRP A 194 1.29 -7.93 27.37
CA TRP A 194 0.87 -6.81 26.54
C TRP A 194 1.17 -7.07 25.07
N THR A 195 0.14 -6.92 24.25
CA THR A 195 0.26 -6.84 22.80
C THR A 195 0.86 -5.50 22.42
N PHE A 196 1.99 -5.49 21.72
CA PHE A 196 2.53 -4.26 21.15
C PHE A 196 1.92 -4.03 19.76
N VAL A 197 1.33 -2.85 19.55
CA VAL A 197 0.76 -2.45 18.27
C VAL A 197 1.37 -1.11 17.87
N ASP A 198 2.11 -1.09 16.77
CA ASP A 198 2.64 0.11 16.15
C ASP A 198 1.91 0.37 14.84
N ARG A 199 1.55 1.63 14.61
CA ARG A 199 0.80 2.07 13.43
C ARG A 199 1.47 3.30 12.83
N SER A 200 1.63 3.30 11.53
CA SER A 200 2.11 4.46 10.79
C SER A 200 1.28 4.72 9.54
N LEU A 201 1.25 5.99 9.15
CA LEU A 201 0.69 6.46 7.89
C LEU A 201 1.72 7.35 7.22
N THR A 202 2.09 7.02 5.99
CA THR A 202 3.03 7.78 5.18
C THR A 202 2.37 8.13 3.85
N ARG A 203 2.45 9.40 3.45
CA ARG A 203 2.13 9.84 2.08
C ARG A 203 3.42 10.16 1.36
N TYR A 204 3.65 9.49 0.24
CA TYR A 204 4.80 9.67 -0.62
C TYR A 204 4.38 10.14 -2.01
N ARG A 205 5.20 10.99 -2.62
CA ARG A 205 4.97 11.53 -3.97
C ARG A 205 6.14 11.15 -4.87
N PHE A 206 5.86 10.38 -5.91
CA PHE A 206 6.77 10.16 -7.03
C PHE A 206 6.51 11.19 -8.12
N ALA A 207 7.46 12.07 -8.43
CA ALA A 207 7.29 13.04 -9.50
C ALA A 207 7.24 12.33 -10.86
N ARG A 208 6.32 12.69 -11.75
CA ARG A 208 6.28 12.14 -13.11
C ARG A 208 7.47 12.69 -13.89
N ILE A 209 8.18 11.80 -14.58
CA ILE A 209 9.21 12.19 -15.54
C ILE A 209 8.47 12.53 -16.83
N ALA A 210 8.51 13.79 -17.24
CA ALA A 210 8.01 14.17 -18.56
C ALA A 210 8.77 13.35 -19.61
N ALA A 211 8.05 12.70 -20.54
CA ALA A 211 8.69 12.13 -21.71
C ALA A 211 9.53 13.24 -22.38
N PRO A 212 10.77 12.97 -22.83
CA PRO A 212 11.49 13.96 -23.61
C PRO A 212 10.60 14.39 -24.77
N ALA A 213 10.39 15.70 -24.91
CA ALA A 213 9.64 16.24 -26.03
C ALA A 213 10.26 15.67 -27.30
N THR A 214 9.50 14.86 -28.04
CA THR A 214 9.89 14.45 -29.37
C THR A 214 9.88 15.73 -30.19
N LEU A 215 11.08 16.27 -30.49
CA LEU A 215 11.21 17.39 -31.41
C LEU A 215 10.58 16.99 -32.75
N PRO A 216 9.79 17.88 -33.38
CA PRO A 216 9.10 17.60 -34.63
C PRO A 216 10.05 17.30 -35.79
#